data_AF-A0A838S031-F1
#
_entry.id   AF-A0A838S031-F1
#
_cell.length_a   1.000
_cell.length_b   1.000
_cell.length_c   1.000
_cell.angle_alpha   90.00
_cell.angle_beta   90.00
_cell.angle_gamma   90.00
#
_symmetry.space_group_name_H-M   'P 1'
#
loop_
_entity.id
_entity.type
_entity.pdbx_description
1 polymer ?
#
loop_
_entity_poly.entity_id
_entity_poly.type
_entity_poly.pdbx_seq_one_letter_code
_entity_poly.pdbx_strand_id
1 'polypeptide(L)'
;MKKTLPQFVLSLFVLAIGTAAPAQNTQTPALNGVVRTESNSALSQTVPGSLAALPEADTLIFINSRRILNEAALRLMPEKALADMRKTFAEMKQFAGVDPSNVDYIVVAVRFRKPTAELTFMLLEFMAVASGDFSSDSMMVLAKMASEGKLRDEKYGAKTLGLMTIGPIAKEAEKNPILKSFSEVAVVPLNATTIAVGSTAYLKAAIDAEEGNKRISSESLNSLLRDPSALISMA
;
A
#
# COMPACT_ATOMS: atom_id res chain seq x y z
N MET A 1 -6.60 2.04 32.22
CA MET A 1 -6.42 0.91 31.27
C MET A 1 -5.37 1.32 30.24
N LYS A 2 -4.16 0.74 30.33
CA LYS A 2 -3.07 1.00 29.37
C LYS A 2 -3.35 0.21 28.09
N LYS A 3 -4.00 0.82 27.10
CA LYS A 3 -4.03 0.26 25.74
C LYS A 3 -2.62 0.42 25.16
N THR A 4 -1.97 -0.70 24.87
CA THR A 4 -0.63 -0.76 24.32
C THR A 4 -0.66 -0.27 22.87
N LEU A 5 0.05 0.84 22.64
CA LEU A 5 0.38 1.47 21.35
C LEU A 5 0.76 0.50 20.19
N PRO A 6 1.41 -0.67 20.40
CA PRO A 6 1.75 -1.58 19.28
C PRO A 6 0.55 -2.20 18.53
N GLN A 7 -0.67 -2.17 19.07
CA GLN A 7 -1.82 -2.84 18.44
C GLN A 7 -2.54 -1.96 17.39
N PHE A 8 -2.35 -0.64 17.44
CA PHE A 8 -2.95 0.31 16.50
C PHE A 8 -2.18 0.40 15.18
N VAL A 9 -0.85 0.26 15.21
CA VAL A 9 -0.01 0.37 14.01
C VAL A 9 -0.14 -0.88 13.11
N LEU A 10 -0.37 -2.06 13.70
CA LEU A 10 -0.53 -3.31 12.94
C LEU A 10 -1.94 -3.50 12.36
N SER A 11 -2.96 -2.81 12.91
CA SER A 11 -4.35 -2.93 12.42
C SER A 11 -4.65 -2.09 11.17
N LEU A 12 -3.74 -1.20 10.77
CA LEU A 12 -3.95 -0.33 9.60
C LEU A 12 -3.89 -1.08 8.25
N PHE A 13 -3.51 -2.36 8.25
CA PHE A 13 -3.23 -3.12 7.03
C PHE A 13 -4.19 -4.27 6.71
N VAL A 14 -5.19 -4.58 7.57
CA VAL A 14 -5.99 -5.81 7.44
C VAL A 14 -7.45 -5.59 7.00
N LEU A 15 -7.93 -4.36 6.80
CA LEU A 15 -9.36 -4.13 6.52
C LEU A 15 -9.70 -3.95 5.03
N ALA A 16 -9.73 -5.03 4.24
CA ALA A 16 -10.43 -5.02 2.95
C ALA A 16 -10.77 -6.44 2.43
N ILE A 17 -11.69 -7.16 3.09
CA ILE A 17 -12.49 -8.19 2.41
C ILE A 17 -13.95 -8.02 2.82
N GLY A 18 -14.68 -7.23 2.04
CA GLY A 18 -16.13 -7.05 2.14
C GLY A 18 -16.79 -7.57 0.86
N THR A 19 -17.75 -8.47 1.02
CA THR A 19 -18.51 -9.15 -0.03
C THR A 19 -19.31 -8.17 -0.89
N ALA A 20 -19.04 -8.16 -2.20
CA ALA A 20 -19.79 -7.37 -3.18
C ALA A 20 -21.05 -8.13 -3.66
N ALA A 21 -22.21 -7.48 -3.56
CA ALA A 21 -23.42 -7.85 -4.31
C ALA A 21 -23.48 -7.04 -5.62
N PRO A 22 -24.05 -7.56 -6.71
CA PRO A 22 -24.12 -6.83 -7.97
C PRO A 22 -25.32 -5.85 -7.94
N ALA A 23 -25.10 -4.58 -8.29
CA ALA A 23 -26.18 -3.63 -8.54
C ALA A 23 -26.04 -3.03 -9.95
N GLN A 24 -27.15 -3.07 -10.68
CA GLN A 24 -27.30 -2.73 -12.08
C GLN A 24 -27.15 -1.23 -12.38
N ASN A 25 -26.71 -1.01 -13.62
CA ASN A 25 -26.45 0.24 -14.29
C ASN A 25 -27.73 0.97 -14.71
N THR A 26 -27.79 2.29 -14.52
CA THR A 26 -28.72 3.16 -15.27
C THR A 26 -28.04 4.48 -15.59
N GLN A 27 -27.81 4.75 -16.88
CA GLN A 27 -27.31 5.99 -17.46
C GLN A 27 -28.45 6.92 -17.85
N THR A 28 -28.32 8.24 -17.63
CA THR A 28 -28.58 9.38 -18.56
C THR A 28 -28.52 10.73 -17.80
N PRO A 29 -28.48 11.91 -18.47
CA PRO A 29 -27.41 12.47 -19.31
C PRO A 29 -26.90 13.84 -18.79
N ALA A 30 -25.87 14.37 -19.44
CA ALA A 30 -25.10 15.56 -19.08
C ALA A 30 -25.85 16.90 -19.19
N LEU A 31 -25.47 17.86 -18.34
CA LEU A 31 -25.61 19.29 -18.59
C LEU A 31 -24.31 20.03 -18.24
N ASN A 32 -23.84 20.80 -19.22
CA ASN A 32 -22.60 21.57 -19.25
C ASN A 32 -22.52 22.60 -18.11
N GLY A 33 -21.45 22.49 -17.32
CA GLY A 33 -20.96 23.55 -16.45
C GLY A 33 -19.44 23.60 -16.54
N VAL A 34 -18.90 24.73 -16.98
CA VAL A 34 -17.46 25.00 -17.06
C VAL A 34 -16.90 24.98 -15.63
N VAL A 35 -16.32 23.87 -15.22
CA VAL A 35 -15.53 23.73 -14.00
C VAL A 35 -14.06 23.66 -14.41
N ARG A 36 -13.22 24.45 -13.76
CA ARG A 36 -11.77 24.46 -13.94
C ARG A 36 -11.20 23.06 -13.71
N THR A 37 -10.83 22.39 -14.79
CA THR A 37 -10.20 21.06 -14.80
C THR A 37 -8.68 21.22 -14.83
N GLU A 38 -8.06 21.64 -13.73
CA GLU A 38 -6.58 21.70 -13.69
C GLU A 38 -5.93 20.86 -12.58
N SER A 39 -6.70 20.22 -11.71
CA SER A 39 -6.16 19.40 -10.61
C SER A 39 -6.41 17.89 -10.75
N ASN A 40 -7.21 17.44 -11.73
CA ASN A 40 -7.53 16.01 -11.90
C ASN A 40 -6.65 15.29 -12.95
N SER A 41 -6.06 16.02 -13.90
CA SER A 41 -5.16 15.43 -14.91
C SER A 41 -3.77 15.11 -14.36
N ALA A 42 -3.26 15.89 -13.40
CA ALA A 42 -1.94 15.65 -12.80
C ALA A 42 -1.90 14.32 -12.02
N LEU A 43 -2.95 13.99 -11.25
CA LEU A 43 -3.05 12.71 -10.54
C LEU A 43 -3.17 11.52 -11.50
N SER A 44 -3.88 11.69 -12.62
CA SER A 44 -4.04 10.64 -13.63
C SER A 44 -2.74 10.33 -14.39
N GLN A 45 -1.77 11.25 -14.43
CA GLN A 45 -0.46 11.06 -15.06
C GLN A 45 0.65 10.63 -14.09
N THR A 46 0.53 10.93 -12.80
CA THR A 46 1.55 10.56 -11.79
C THR A 46 1.41 9.12 -11.29
N VAL A 47 0.18 8.58 -11.26
CA VAL A 47 -0.07 7.17 -10.89
C VAL A 47 0.63 6.19 -11.84
N PRO A 48 0.53 6.32 -13.18
CA PRO A 48 1.25 5.43 -14.10
C PRO A 48 2.77 5.41 -13.89
N GLY A 49 3.40 6.57 -13.63
CA GLY A 49 4.86 6.66 -13.50
C GLY A 49 5.42 5.98 -12.26
N SER A 50 4.72 6.10 -11.13
CA SER A 50 5.11 5.46 -9.86
C SER A 50 4.81 3.96 -9.86
N LEU A 51 3.71 3.54 -10.51
CA LEU A 51 3.38 2.13 -10.69
C LEU A 51 4.29 1.42 -11.71
N ALA A 52 4.70 2.10 -12.78
CA ALA A 52 5.63 1.53 -13.76
C ALA A 52 7.03 1.25 -13.19
N ALA A 53 7.39 1.89 -12.08
CA ALA A 53 8.65 1.63 -11.38
C ALA A 53 8.57 0.41 -10.44
N LEU A 54 7.39 -0.20 -10.26
CA LEU A 54 7.24 -1.38 -9.44
C LEU A 54 7.87 -2.60 -10.11
N PRO A 55 8.40 -3.55 -9.33
CA PRO A 55 8.92 -4.80 -9.86
C PRO A 55 7.79 -5.70 -10.39
N GLU A 56 8.14 -6.68 -11.22
CA GLU A 56 7.20 -7.72 -11.65
C GLU A 56 6.44 -8.36 -10.46
N ALA A 57 5.15 -8.60 -10.67
CA ALA A 57 4.22 -9.21 -9.72
C ALA A 57 3.34 -10.22 -10.45
N ASP A 58 2.94 -11.29 -9.75
CA ASP A 58 1.95 -12.24 -10.27
C ASP A 58 0.52 -11.78 -9.98
N THR A 59 0.35 -10.92 -8.96
CA THR A 59 -0.92 -10.29 -8.64
C THR A 59 -0.68 -8.90 -8.13
N LEU A 60 -1.39 -7.93 -8.70
CA LEU A 60 -1.51 -6.58 -8.20
C LEU A 60 -2.94 -6.29 -7.76
N ILE A 61 -3.07 -5.60 -6.64
CA ILE A 61 -4.33 -5.03 -6.16
C ILE A 61 -4.12 -3.52 -6.03
N PHE A 62 -4.82 -2.73 -6.83
CA PHE A 62 -4.84 -1.28 -6.74
C PHE A 62 -6.05 -0.81 -5.95
N ILE A 63 -5.85 0.08 -5.00
CA ILE A 63 -6.89 0.63 -4.12
C ILE A 63 -6.82 2.15 -4.21
N ASN A 64 -7.89 2.79 -4.70
CA ASN A 64 -7.99 4.24 -4.76
C ASN A 64 -8.53 4.81 -3.44
N SER A 65 -7.65 4.92 -2.45
CA SER A 65 -7.99 5.41 -1.10
C SER A 65 -8.71 6.76 -1.14
N ARG A 66 -8.21 7.71 -1.95
CA ARG A 66 -8.80 9.04 -2.06
C ARG A 66 -10.25 8.99 -2.56
N ARG A 67 -10.55 8.22 -3.60
CA ARG A 67 -11.92 8.09 -4.11
C ARG A 67 -12.82 7.31 -3.17
N ILE A 68 -12.30 6.27 -2.50
CA ILE A 68 -13.05 5.56 -1.46
C ILE A 68 -13.48 6.54 -0.37
N LEU A 69 -12.58 7.39 0.14
CA LEU A 69 -12.87 8.33 1.20
C LEU A 69 -13.79 9.48 0.76
N ASN A 70 -13.63 9.98 -0.47
CA ASN A 70 -14.36 11.15 -0.94
C ASN A 70 -15.70 10.83 -1.61
N GLU A 71 -15.85 9.65 -2.21
CA GLU A 71 -17.05 9.27 -2.97
C GLU A 71 -17.80 8.13 -2.28
N ALA A 72 -17.11 7.01 -2.04
CA ALA A 72 -17.76 5.79 -1.58
C ALA A 72 -18.18 5.88 -0.11
N ALA A 73 -17.30 6.37 0.76
CA ALA A 73 -17.56 6.49 2.19
C ALA A 73 -18.75 7.42 2.46
N LEU A 74 -18.86 8.54 1.73
CA LEU A 74 -19.99 9.48 1.87
C LEU A 74 -21.34 8.87 1.46
N ARG A 75 -21.34 7.89 0.55
CA ARG A 75 -22.57 7.26 0.03
C ARG A 75 -22.95 5.99 0.78
N LEU A 76 -21.96 5.25 1.26
CA LEU A 76 -22.14 3.89 1.79
C LEU A 76 -22.04 3.82 3.32
N MET A 77 -21.36 4.78 3.97
CA MET A 77 -21.23 4.77 5.42
C MET A 77 -22.34 5.57 6.09
N PRO A 78 -22.93 5.07 7.19
CA PRO A 78 -23.78 5.87 8.05
C PRO A 78 -23.03 7.11 8.57
N GLU A 79 -23.74 8.22 8.75
CA GLU A 79 -23.14 9.49 9.21
C GLU A 79 -22.30 9.35 10.48
N LYS A 80 -22.77 8.53 11.43
CA LYS A 80 -22.04 8.24 12.67
C LYS A 80 -20.69 7.56 12.39
N ALA A 81 -20.67 6.56 11.50
CA ALA A 81 -19.44 5.86 11.14
C ALA A 81 -18.46 6.80 10.42
N LEU A 82 -18.98 7.69 9.58
CA LEU A 82 -18.16 8.71 8.91
C LEU A 82 -17.56 9.72 9.90
N ALA A 83 -18.34 10.15 10.90
CA ALA A 83 -17.86 11.04 11.96
C ALA A 83 -16.77 10.36 12.81
N ASP A 84 -16.98 9.10 13.20
CA ASP A 84 -16.02 8.30 13.95
C ASP A 84 -14.72 8.10 13.15
N MET A 85 -14.81 7.78 11.86
CA MET A 85 -13.66 7.66 10.96
C MET A 85 -12.85 8.96 10.88
N ARG A 86 -13.51 10.10 10.66
CA ARG A 86 -12.86 11.42 10.60
C ARG A 86 -12.19 11.78 11.92
N LYS A 87 -12.82 11.44 13.05
CA LYS A 87 -12.22 11.61 14.37
C LYS A 87 -10.96 10.77 14.51
N THR A 88 -10.99 9.51 14.11
CA THR A 88 -9.80 8.65 14.11
C THR A 88 -8.69 9.21 13.23
N PHE A 89 -9.01 9.79 12.06
CA PHE A 89 -8.01 10.42 11.20
C PHE A 89 -7.39 11.65 11.86
N ALA A 90 -8.19 12.49 12.53
CA ALA A 90 -7.68 13.64 13.27
C ALA A 90 -6.76 13.21 14.42
N GLU A 91 -7.13 12.15 15.16
CA GLU A 91 -6.29 11.56 16.20
C GLU A 91 -4.97 11.01 15.62
N MET A 92 -5.03 10.25 14.52
CA MET A 92 -3.83 9.76 13.84
C MET A 92 -2.91 10.89 13.38
N LYS A 93 -3.48 11.97 12.82
CA LYS A 93 -2.71 13.15 12.43
C LYS A 93 -2.07 13.83 13.64
N GLN A 94 -2.78 13.93 14.76
CA GLN A 94 -2.27 14.54 15.98
C GLN A 94 -1.15 13.71 16.63
N PHE A 95 -1.31 12.38 16.70
CA PHE A 95 -0.38 11.51 17.41
C PHE A 95 0.78 11.04 16.55
N ALA A 96 0.51 10.72 15.29
CA ALA A 96 1.46 10.11 14.37
C ALA A 96 1.95 11.12 13.30
N GLY A 97 1.32 12.28 13.17
CA GLY A 97 1.66 13.23 12.10
C GLY A 97 1.20 12.78 10.71
N VAL A 98 0.44 11.69 10.62
CA VAL A 98 -0.02 11.09 9.36
C VAL A 98 -1.51 11.34 9.19
N ASP A 99 -1.87 11.94 8.07
CA ASP A 99 -3.27 12.12 7.67
C ASP A 99 -3.65 11.04 6.64
N PRO A 100 -4.49 10.04 6.99
CA PRO A 100 -4.88 9.01 6.03
C PRO A 100 -5.62 9.55 4.80
N SER A 101 -6.22 10.74 4.91
CA SER A 101 -6.87 11.40 3.76
C SER A 101 -5.89 11.91 2.71
N ASN A 102 -4.60 12.02 3.06
CA ASN A 102 -3.54 12.38 2.13
C ASN A 102 -3.03 11.18 1.31
N VAL A 103 -3.48 9.95 1.59
CA VAL A 103 -3.11 8.79 0.79
C VAL A 103 -3.93 8.77 -0.50
N ASP A 104 -3.25 8.83 -1.64
CA ASP A 104 -3.91 8.84 -2.95
C ASP A 104 -4.36 7.43 -3.31
N TYR A 105 -3.41 6.50 -3.24
CA TYR A 105 -3.65 5.10 -3.55
C TYR A 105 -2.74 4.18 -2.75
N ILE A 106 -3.15 2.92 -2.69
CA ILE A 106 -2.36 1.80 -2.16
C ILE A 106 -2.31 0.72 -3.23
N VAL A 107 -1.13 0.16 -3.47
CA VAL A 107 -0.95 -1.04 -4.30
C VAL A 107 -0.40 -2.16 -3.46
N VAL A 108 -1.07 -3.31 -3.49
CA VAL A 108 -0.55 -4.56 -2.92
C VAL A 108 -0.08 -5.43 -4.07
N ALA A 109 1.21 -5.77 -4.05
CA ALA A 109 1.86 -6.65 -5.00
C ALA A 109 2.22 -7.97 -4.33
N VAL A 110 1.91 -9.07 -5.01
CA VAL A 110 2.22 -10.42 -4.56
C VAL A 110 2.97 -11.14 -5.67
N ARG A 111 4.02 -11.85 -5.28
CA ARG A 111 4.86 -12.65 -6.17
C ARG A 111 5.07 -14.05 -5.62
N PHE A 112 4.75 -15.04 -6.44
CA PHE A 112 5.01 -16.45 -6.26
C PHE A 112 6.32 -16.81 -6.95
N ARG A 113 7.31 -17.26 -6.19
CA ARG A 113 8.53 -17.78 -6.82
C ARG A 113 8.25 -19.14 -7.44
N LYS A 114 8.56 -19.30 -8.73
CA LYS A 114 8.46 -20.58 -9.45
C LYS A 114 9.32 -21.64 -8.78
N PRO A 115 8.79 -22.84 -8.45
CA PRO A 115 9.58 -23.90 -7.82
C PRO A 115 10.86 -24.15 -8.62
N THR A 116 12.01 -24.17 -7.95
CA THR A 116 13.24 -24.70 -8.55
C THR A 116 13.12 -26.21 -8.64
N ALA A 117 14.06 -26.86 -9.34
CA ALA A 117 14.05 -28.31 -9.60
C ALA A 117 13.92 -29.21 -8.33
N GLU A 118 14.05 -28.63 -7.13
CA GLU A 118 13.94 -29.32 -5.85
C GLU A 118 12.51 -29.34 -5.25
N LEU A 119 11.47 -28.86 -5.97
CA LEU A 119 10.06 -28.88 -5.55
C LEU A 119 9.76 -28.24 -4.17
N THR A 120 10.71 -27.49 -3.62
CA THR A 120 10.54 -26.80 -2.35
C THR A 120 9.54 -25.65 -2.57
N PHE A 121 8.41 -25.68 -1.87
CA PHE A 121 7.45 -24.59 -1.86
C PHE A 121 8.16 -23.32 -1.39
N MET A 122 8.45 -22.42 -2.32
CA MET A 122 9.12 -21.17 -2.01
C MET A 122 8.18 -20.20 -1.33
N LEU A 123 8.77 -19.34 -0.50
CA LEU A 123 8.06 -18.40 0.33
C LEU A 123 7.37 -17.35 -0.54
N LEU A 124 6.12 -17.06 -0.18
CA LEU A 124 5.34 -15.96 -0.76
C LEU A 124 6.06 -14.63 -0.50
N GLU A 125 6.24 -13.85 -1.54
CA GLU A 125 6.73 -12.49 -1.43
C GLU A 125 5.58 -11.51 -1.61
N PHE A 126 5.53 -10.52 -0.74
CA PHE A 126 4.51 -9.48 -0.77
C PHE A 126 5.15 -8.12 -0.55
N MET A 127 4.50 -7.11 -1.09
CA MET A 127 4.85 -5.70 -0.94
C MET A 127 3.55 -4.90 -1.00
N ALA A 128 3.44 -3.89 -0.14
CA ALA A 128 2.43 -2.86 -0.23
C ALA A 128 3.12 -1.52 -0.44
N VAL A 129 2.60 -0.74 -1.38
CA VAL A 129 3.12 0.58 -1.75
C VAL A 129 2.01 1.58 -1.53
N ALA A 130 2.26 2.61 -0.73
CA ALA A 130 1.36 3.72 -0.53
C ALA A 130 1.99 4.98 -1.13
N SER A 131 1.18 5.74 -1.86
CA SER A 131 1.57 7.03 -2.44
C SER A 131 0.54 8.09 -2.09
N GLY A 132 0.98 9.34 -1.90
CA GLY A 132 0.07 10.43 -1.54
C GLY A 132 0.78 11.74 -1.23
N ASP A 133 0.07 12.66 -0.59
CA ASP A 133 0.60 13.96 -0.16
C ASP A 133 1.22 13.87 1.25
N PHE A 134 2.34 13.14 1.32
CA PHE A 134 3.14 13.01 2.54
C PHE A 134 4.63 12.89 2.18
N SER A 135 5.51 13.19 3.15
CA SER A 135 6.94 12.94 3.00
C SER A 135 7.28 11.50 3.41
N SER A 136 7.84 10.72 2.49
CA SER A 136 8.29 9.34 2.73
C SER A 136 9.39 9.27 3.81
N ASP A 137 10.23 10.29 3.90
CA ASP A 137 11.31 10.37 4.89
C ASP A 137 10.76 10.63 6.28
N SER A 138 9.79 11.53 6.41
CA SER A 138 9.05 11.73 7.67
C SER A 138 8.34 10.46 8.11
N MET A 139 7.77 9.71 7.16
CA MET A 139 7.15 8.41 7.45
C MET A 139 8.17 7.38 7.96
N MET A 140 9.39 7.39 7.42
CA MET A 140 10.47 6.51 7.89
C MET A 140 10.91 6.86 9.31
N VAL A 141 11.07 8.16 9.60
CA VAL A 141 11.39 8.64 10.96
C VAL A 141 10.30 8.21 11.94
N LEU A 142 9.03 8.38 11.56
CA LEU A 142 7.90 7.95 12.37
C LEU A 142 7.91 6.43 12.57
N ALA A 143 8.17 5.63 11.54
CA ALA A 143 8.26 4.17 11.66
C ALA A 143 9.38 3.76 12.65
N LYS A 144 10.52 4.46 12.62
CA LYS A 144 11.61 4.26 13.57
C LYS A 144 11.21 4.62 15.01
N MET A 145 10.48 5.72 15.18
CA MET A 145 9.94 6.11 16.50
C MET A 145 8.89 5.12 17.02
N ALA A 146 7.93 4.74 16.16
CA ALA A 146 6.83 3.83 16.50
C ALA A 146 7.30 2.40 16.78
N SER A 147 8.42 1.98 16.17
CA SER A 147 9.07 0.71 16.48
C SER A 147 9.92 0.75 17.76
N GLU A 148 9.92 1.85 18.52
CA GLU A 148 10.77 2.03 19.71
C GLU A 148 12.26 1.81 19.39
N GLY A 149 12.69 2.19 18.17
CA GLY A 149 14.05 1.96 17.69
C GLY A 149 14.38 0.53 17.27
N LYS A 150 13.40 -0.38 17.19
CA LYS A 150 13.58 -1.76 16.72
C LYS A 150 13.81 -1.86 15.21
N LEU A 151 13.57 -0.77 14.47
CA LEU A 151 13.93 -0.66 13.06
C LEU A 151 15.46 -0.66 12.91
N ARG A 152 16.00 -1.64 12.20
CA ARG A 152 17.41 -1.72 11.84
C ARG A 152 17.60 -1.18 10.44
N ASP A 153 18.61 -0.34 10.25
CA ASP A 153 18.90 0.23 8.94
C ASP A 153 19.76 -0.77 8.13
N GLU A 154 19.32 -1.12 6.92
CA GLU A 154 20.09 -1.90 5.94
C GLU A 154 20.21 -1.09 4.65
N LYS A 155 21.43 -0.92 4.14
CA LYS A 155 21.65 -0.24 2.86
C LYS A 155 21.53 -1.20 1.69
N TYR A 156 20.84 -0.76 0.64
CA TYR A 156 20.77 -1.48 -0.63
C TYR A 156 20.66 -0.47 -1.77
N GLY A 157 21.61 -0.53 -2.72
CA GLY A 157 21.74 0.49 -3.75
C GLY A 157 21.89 1.90 -3.13
N ALA A 158 21.10 2.84 -3.63
CA ALA A 158 21.05 4.22 -3.11
C ALA A 158 20.08 4.42 -1.94
N LYS A 159 19.38 3.38 -1.48
CA LYS A 159 18.32 3.49 -0.46
C LYS A 159 18.67 2.79 0.85
N THR A 160 18.02 3.23 1.92
CA THR A 160 18.10 2.59 3.24
C THR A 160 16.75 1.95 3.55
N LEU A 161 16.77 0.63 3.75
CA LEU A 161 15.63 -0.14 4.23
C LEU A 161 15.62 -0.11 5.76
N GLY A 162 14.44 0.08 6.34
CA GLY A 162 14.19 -0.13 7.75
C GLY A 162 13.62 -1.52 8.00
N LEU A 163 14.38 -2.41 8.63
CA LEU A 163 14.00 -3.80 8.89
C LEU A 163 13.45 -3.96 10.30
N MET A 164 12.36 -4.69 10.42
CA MET A 164 11.74 -4.99 11.70
C MET A 164 11.31 -6.46 11.75
N THR A 165 11.67 -7.14 12.85
CA THR A 165 11.18 -8.49 13.14
C THR A 165 9.84 -8.41 13.88
N ILE A 166 8.84 -9.13 13.39
CA ILE A 166 7.54 -9.25 14.04
C ILE A 166 7.61 -10.40 15.04
N GLY A 167 7.85 -10.07 16.32
CA GLY A 167 8.11 -11.05 17.39
C GLY A 167 7.13 -12.23 17.46
N PRO A 168 5.80 -12.02 17.40
CA PRO A 168 4.83 -13.11 17.38
C PRO A 168 4.99 -14.06 16.18
N ILE A 169 5.17 -13.51 14.98
CA ILE A 169 5.32 -14.29 13.73
C ILE A 169 6.66 -15.01 13.72
N ALA A 170 7.73 -14.39 14.22
CA ALA A 170 9.04 -15.02 14.33
C ALA A 170 9.01 -16.28 15.21
N LYS A 171 8.30 -16.23 16.34
CA LYS A 171 8.11 -17.40 17.21
C LYS A 171 7.31 -18.52 16.55
N GLU A 172 6.31 -18.18 15.75
CA GLU A 172 5.54 -19.17 15.00
C GLU A 172 6.34 -19.74 13.82
N ALA A 173 7.21 -18.93 13.21
CA ALA A 173 8.08 -19.33 12.12
C ALA A 173 9.13 -20.38 12.53
N GLU A 174 9.50 -20.46 13.81
CA GLU A 174 10.33 -21.55 14.35
C GLU A 174 9.64 -22.92 14.21
N LYS A 175 8.30 -22.94 14.25
CA LYS A 175 7.49 -24.16 14.15
C LYS A 175 6.98 -24.41 12.73
N ASN A 176 6.80 -23.34 11.96
CA ASN A 176 6.33 -23.40 10.58
C ASN A 176 7.25 -22.59 9.65
N PRO A 177 8.17 -23.26 8.92
CA PRO A 177 9.12 -22.60 8.03
C PRO A 177 8.48 -21.68 6.97
N ILE A 178 7.22 -21.91 6.61
CA ILE A 178 6.47 -21.10 5.64
C ILE A 178 6.27 -19.66 6.15
N LEU A 179 6.23 -19.46 7.47
CA LEU A 179 6.04 -18.13 8.07
C LEU A 179 7.32 -17.30 8.12
N LYS A 180 8.48 -17.89 7.78
CA LYS A 180 9.78 -17.21 7.88
C LYS A 180 9.84 -15.91 7.07
N SER A 181 9.22 -15.88 5.88
CA SER A 181 9.15 -14.64 5.07
C SER A 181 8.28 -13.53 5.64
N PHE A 182 7.41 -13.83 6.61
CA PHE A 182 6.56 -12.84 7.28
C PHE A 182 7.12 -12.43 8.64
N SER A 183 8.11 -13.16 9.15
CA SER A 183 8.76 -12.87 10.44
C SER A 183 9.58 -11.59 10.41
N GLU A 184 10.06 -11.19 9.24
CA GLU A 184 10.76 -9.93 9.02
C GLU A 184 10.06 -9.14 7.92
N VAL A 185 9.77 -7.89 8.22
CA VAL A 185 9.25 -6.91 7.28
C VAL A 185 10.23 -5.76 7.17
N ALA A 186 10.35 -5.23 5.96
CA ALA A 186 11.11 -4.03 5.70
C ALA A 186 10.17 -2.91 5.28
N VAL A 187 10.65 -1.68 5.44
CA VAL A 187 10.02 -0.46 4.91
C VAL A 187 11.08 0.35 4.19
N VAL A 188 10.73 1.00 3.07
CA VAL A 188 11.65 1.83 2.31
C VAL A 188 10.90 2.97 1.60
N PRO A 189 11.42 4.20 1.58
CA PRO A 189 10.92 5.24 0.68
C PRO A 189 11.31 4.87 -0.75
N LEU A 190 10.34 4.73 -1.66
CA LEU A 190 10.63 4.55 -3.09
C LEU A 190 10.94 5.91 -3.72
N ASN A 191 10.18 6.94 -3.38
CA ASN A 191 10.44 8.33 -3.77
C ASN A 191 9.91 9.27 -2.68
N ALA A 192 10.01 10.59 -2.89
CA ALA A 192 9.65 11.60 -1.89
C ALA A 192 8.22 11.47 -1.31
N THR A 193 7.29 10.88 -2.05
CA THR A 193 5.87 10.77 -1.71
C THR A 193 5.35 9.33 -1.72
N THR A 194 6.25 8.34 -1.81
CA THR A 194 5.87 6.93 -1.95
C THR A 194 6.69 6.08 -1.01
N ILE A 195 6.02 5.26 -0.21
CA ILE A 195 6.62 4.35 0.75
C ILE A 195 6.19 2.92 0.44
N ALA A 196 7.12 1.98 0.51
CA ALA A 196 6.87 0.56 0.35
C ALA A 196 7.16 -0.20 1.64
N VAL A 197 6.33 -1.19 1.95
CA VAL A 197 6.47 -2.10 3.08
C VAL A 197 6.29 -3.53 2.58
N GLY A 198 7.10 -4.46 3.03
CA GLY A 198 6.94 -5.85 2.60
C GLY A 198 8.12 -6.74 2.96
N SER A 199 8.20 -7.88 2.28
CA SER A 199 9.36 -8.76 2.41
C SER A 199 10.63 -8.09 1.88
N THR A 200 11.75 -8.25 2.60
CA THR A 200 13.03 -7.61 2.27
C THR A 200 13.47 -7.89 0.83
N ALA A 201 13.31 -9.13 0.37
CA ALA A 201 13.68 -9.53 -0.99
C ALA A 201 12.85 -8.81 -2.07
N TYR A 202 11.56 -8.57 -1.82
CA TYR A 202 10.71 -7.91 -2.81
C TYR A 202 10.93 -6.39 -2.84
N LEU A 203 11.20 -5.77 -1.68
CA LEU A 203 11.58 -4.36 -1.63
C LEU A 203 12.91 -4.09 -2.34
N LYS A 204 13.90 -4.99 -2.21
CA LYS A 204 15.15 -4.91 -2.98
C LYS A 204 14.88 -4.96 -4.48
N ALA A 205 14.02 -5.87 -4.92
CA ALA A 205 13.59 -5.92 -6.32
C ALA A 205 12.86 -4.64 -6.76
N ALA A 206 12.11 -3.97 -5.87
CA ALA A 206 11.48 -2.69 -6.19
C ALA A 206 12.50 -1.56 -6.37
N ILE A 207 13.57 -1.55 -5.57
CA ILE A 207 14.70 -0.62 -5.74
C ILE A 207 15.40 -0.90 -7.08
N ASP A 208 15.65 -2.16 -7.41
CA ASP A 208 16.26 -2.54 -8.70
C ASP A 208 15.36 -2.15 -9.89
N ALA A 209 14.04 -2.26 -9.72
CA ALA A 209 13.05 -1.88 -10.74
C ALA A 209 13.02 -0.39 -11.00
N GLU A 210 13.21 0.45 -9.99
CA GLU A 210 13.38 1.89 -10.18
C GLU A 210 14.57 2.20 -11.09
N GLU A 211 15.66 1.44 -10.98
CA GLU A 211 16.86 1.55 -11.83
C GLU A 211 16.68 0.95 -13.25
N GLY A 212 15.51 0.37 -13.55
CA GLY A 212 15.16 -0.13 -14.88
C GLY A 212 15.08 -1.66 -15.00
N ASN A 213 15.33 -2.41 -13.92
CA ASN A 213 15.41 -3.87 -13.98
C ASN A 213 14.10 -4.56 -13.62
N LYS A 214 13.58 -5.44 -14.48
CA LYS A 214 12.41 -6.30 -14.15
C LYS A 214 11.20 -5.52 -13.61
N ARG A 215 10.93 -4.38 -14.25
CA ARG A 215 9.72 -3.59 -13.99
C ARG A 215 8.49 -4.38 -14.38
N ILE A 216 7.36 -4.04 -13.76
CA ILE A 216 6.08 -4.55 -14.18
C ILE A 216 5.86 -4.33 -15.68
N SER A 217 5.24 -5.33 -16.32
CA SER A 217 4.89 -5.27 -17.73
C SER A 217 3.88 -4.14 -18.00
N SER A 218 3.96 -3.56 -19.19
CA SER A 218 3.02 -2.50 -19.57
C SER A 218 1.59 -3.06 -19.71
N GLU A 219 1.47 -4.33 -20.04
CA GLU A 219 0.23 -5.09 -20.15
C GLU A 219 -0.46 -5.23 -18.79
N SER A 220 0.26 -5.62 -17.74
CA SER A 220 -0.28 -5.72 -16.38
C SER A 220 -0.70 -4.34 -15.85
N LEU A 221 0.10 -3.30 -16.12
CA LEU A 221 -0.23 -1.94 -15.74
C LEU A 221 -1.50 -1.45 -16.47
N ASN A 222 -1.60 -1.69 -17.77
CA ASN A 222 -2.77 -1.34 -18.58
C ASN A 222 -4.01 -2.11 -18.13
N SER A 223 -3.86 -3.37 -17.72
CA SER A 223 -4.95 -4.16 -17.13
C SER A 223 -5.43 -3.56 -15.81
N LEU A 224 -4.49 -3.22 -14.91
CA LEU A 224 -4.78 -2.64 -13.60
C LEU A 224 -5.48 -1.29 -13.70
N LEU A 225 -5.07 -0.47 -14.68
CA LEU A 225 -5.59 0.88 -14.93
C LEU A 225 -6.70 0.91 -15.98
N ARG A 226 -7.17 -0.25 -16.45
CA ARG A 226 -8.17 -0.36 -17.52
C ARG A 226 -9.45 0.40 -17.20
N ASP A 227 -9.87 0.36 -15.93
CA ASP A 227 -11.00 1.11 -15.43
C ASP A 227 -10.54 2.18 -14.41
N PRO A 228 -10.34 3.44 -14.84
CA PRO A 228 -9.97 4.52 -13.93
C PRO A 228 -11.10 4.86 -12.94
N SER A 229 -12.33 4.41 -13.20
CA SER A 229 -13.47 4.59 -12.33
C SER A 229 -13.58 3.52 -11.24
N ALA A 230 -12.77 2.46 -11.30
CA ALA A 230 -12.72 1.45 -10.27
C ALA A 230 -12.14 2.00 -8.94
N LEU A 231 -12.76 1.61 -7.83
CA LEU A 231 -12.24 1.88 -6.49
C LEU A 231 -11.15 0.87 -6.11
N ILE A 232 -11.31 -0.37 -6.59
CA ILE A 232 -10.37 -1.48 -6.42
C ILE A 232 -10.23 -2.18 -7.77
N SER A 233 -8.99 -2.40 -8.22
CA SER A 233 -8.68 -3.13 -9.44
C SER A 233 -7.66 -4.23 -9.16
N MET A 234 -7.71 -5.30 -9.95
CA MET A 234 -6.75 -6.40 -9.87
C MET A 234 -6.22 -6.78 -11.25
N ALA A 235 -4.94 -7.14 -11.31
CA ALA A 235 -4.26 -7.62 -12.51
C ALA A 235 -3.24 -8.69 -12.19
#